data_AF-A0A196N5N7-F1
#
_entry.id   AF-A0A196N5N7-F1
#
_cell.length_a   1.000
_cell.length_b   1.000
_cell.length_c   1.000
_cell.angle_alpha   90.00
_cell.angle_beta   90.00
_cell.angle_gamma   90.00
#
_symmetry.space_group_name_H-M   'P 1'
#
loop_
_entity.id
_entity.type
_entity.pdbx_description
1 polymer ?
#
loop_
_entity_poly.entity_id
_entity_poly.type
_entity_poly.pdbx_seq_one_letter_code
_entity_poly.pdbx_strand_id
1 'polypeptide(L)'
;MSTETETGSRLTENPALLLAGGVAVGVLIGMLLPRFDRERAALEPLGRKLADGAAAAVHAAKESGREQIESLIPNSDATKERVSALFGTVIDAAKDATAKR
;
A
#
# COMPACT_ATOMS: atom_id res chain seq x y z
N MET A 1 24.20 22.90 7.81
CA MET A 1 23.58 22.54 6.51
C MET A 1 23.57 21.02 6.50
N SER A 2 22.51 20.43 7.05
CA SER A 2 22.57 19.14 7.73
C SER A 2 21.19 18.48 7.80
N THR A 3 20.71 17.96 6.67
CA THR A 3 19.35 17.40 6.51
C THR A 3 19.33 16.06 5.76
N GLU A 4 20.49 15.48 5.46
CA GLU A 4 20.62 14.34 4.56
C GLU A 4 20.67 12.97 5.29
N THR A 5 21.00 12.98 6.58
CA THR A 5 21.11 11.76 7.41
C THR A 5 19.93 11.52 8.37
N GLU A 6 19.22 12.56 8.83
CA GLU A 6 18.10 12.42 9.80
C GLU A 6 17.02 11.44 9.33
N THR A 7 16.64 11.54 8.05
CA THR A 7 15.52 10.79 7.48
C THR A 7 15.75 9.28 7.57
N GLY A 8 16.99 8.81 7.38
CA GLY A 8 17.33 7.39 7.46
C GLY A 8 17.06 6.79 8.85
N SER A 9 17.40 7.52 9.91
CA SER A 9 17.15 7.10 11.30
C SER A 9 15.65 7.03 11.62
N ARG A 10 14.87 8.07 11.25
CA ARG A 10 13.41 8.08 11.48
C ARG A 10 12.68 6.95 10.75
N LEU A 11 13.17 6.53 9.58
CA LEU A 11 12.58 5.45 8.78
C LEU A 11 12.80 4.05 9.39
N THR A 12 13.89 3.84 10.15
CA THR A 12 14.10 2.57 10.87
C THR A 12 13.40 2.54 12.24
N GLU A 13 13.22 3.70 12.87
CA GLU A 13 12.45 3.84 14.14
C GLU A 13 10.96 3.50 14.00
N ASN A 14 10.36 3.71 12.81
CA ASN A 14 8.96 3.40 12.57
C ASN A 14 8.71 2.88 11.13
N PRO A 15 8.70 1.55 10.91
CA PRO A 15 8.47 0.98 9.57
C PRO A 15 7.06 1.23 9.03
N ALA A 16 6.07 1.50 9.88
CA ALA A 16 4.73 1.89 9.42
C ALA A 16 4.73 3.30 8.79
N LEU A 17 5.66 4.18 9.20
CA LEU A 17 5.85 5.50 8.58
C LEU A 17 6.35 5.39 7.14
N LEU A 18 7.27 4.46 6.88
CA LEU A 18 7.78 4.16 5.54
C LEU A 18 6.66 3.62 4.63
N LEU A 19 5.86 2.67 5.13
CA LEU A 19 4.71 2.11 4.40
C LEU A 19 3.64 3.18 4.12
N ALA A 20 3.29 4.00 5.12
CA ALA A 20 2.33 5.09 4.96
C ALA A 20 2.80 6.13 3.94
N GLY A 21 4.09 6.49 3.95
CA GLY A 21 4.69 7.37 2.94
C GLY A 21 4.61 6.80 1.52
N GLY A 22 4.95 5.53 1.34
CA GLY A 22 4.85 4.84 0.05
C GLY A 22 3.42 4.78 -0.49
N VAL A 23 2.44 4.45 0.37
CA VAL A 23 1.01 4.45 0.00
C VAL A 23 0.52 5.86 -0.34
N ALA A 24 0.86 6.87 0.46
CA ALA A 24 0.45 8.25 0.20
C ALA A 24 0.97 8.77 -1.14
N VAL A 25 2.26 8.55 -1.45
CA VAL A 25 2.86 8.92 -2.75
C VAL A 25 2.20 8.16 -3.90
N GLY A 26 1.98 6.85 -3.74
CA GLY A 26 1.30 6.03 -4.76
C GLY A 26 -0.14 6.49 -5.05
N VAL A 27 -0.90 6.85 -4.01
CA VAL A 27 -2.26 7.39 -4.15
C VAL A 27 -2.25 8.77 -4.81
N LEU A 28 -1.33 9.67 -4.44
CA LEU A 28 -1.21 10.99 -5.05
C LEU A 28 -0.90 10.90 -6.55
N ILE A 29 0.05 10.04 -6.95
CA ILE A 29 0.38 9.80 -8.36
C ILE A 29 -0.81 9.17 -9.10
N GLY A 30 -1.46 8.17 -8.49
CA GLY A 30 -2.62 7.48 -9.07
C GLY A 30 -3.88 8.33 -9.17
N MET A 31 -4.01 9.38 -8.36
CA MET A 31 -5.10 10.38 -8.42
C MET A 31 -4.80 11.51 -9.40
N LEU A 32 -3.53 11.92 -9.54
CA LEU A 32 -3.11 12.97 -10.46
C LEU A 32 -3.15 12.52 -11.94
N LEU A 33 -3.05 11.21 -12.21
CA LEU A 33 -3.13 10.65 -13.56
C LEU A 33 -4.59 10.60 -14.07
N PRO A 34 -4.99 11.44 -15.04
CA PRO A 34 -6.37 11.51 -15.51
C PRO A 34 -6.78 10.25 -16.28
N ARG A 35 -8.01 9.77 -16.04
CA ARG A 35 -8.61 8.65 -16.79
C ARG A 35 -9.35 9.20 -18.02
N PHE A 36 -8.68 9.29 -19.16
CA PHE A 36 -9.32 9.69 -20.42
C PHE A 36 -10.15 8.54 -21.03
N ASP A 37 -11.45 8.73 -21.23
CA ASP A 37 -12.34 7.67 -21.73
C ASP A 37 -12.02 7.22 -23.15
N ARG A 38 -11.50 8.11 -24.01
CA ARG A 38 -11.03 7.77 -25.37
C ARG A 38 -9.79 6.86 -25.35
N GLU A 39 -8.85 7.14 -24.45
CA GLU A 39 -7.68 6.27 -24.26
C GLU A 39 -8.13 4.93 -23.66
N ARG A 40 -9.06 4.94 -22.70
CA ARG A 40 -9.67 3.72 -22.14
C ARG A 40 -10.28 2.83 -23.22
N ALA A 41 -11.04 3.39 -24.16
CA ALA A 41 -11.64 2.62 -25.25
C ALA A 41 -10.59 2.06 -26.23
N ALA A 42 -9.51 2.80 -26.52
CA ALA A 42 -8.45 2.36 -27.41
C ALA A 42 -7.45 1.38 -26.75
N LEU A 43 -7.26 1.49 -25.43
CA LEU A 43 -6.22 0.80 -24.67
C LEU A 43 -6.76 -0.23 -23.67
N GLU A 44 -8.07 -0.49 -23.59
CA GLU A 44 -8.64 -1.45 -22.63
C GLU A 44 -7.89 -2.81 -22.57
N PRO A 45 -7.59 -3.50 -23.68
CA PRO A 45 -6.87 -4.78 -23.62
C PRO A 45 -5.39 -4.64 -23.22
N LEU A 46 -4.78 -3.46 -23.37
CA LEU A 46 -3.43 -3.18 -22.90
C LEU A 46 -3.44 -2.83 -21.40
N GLY A 47 -4.34 -1.95 -20.98
CA GLY A 47 -4.53 -1.54 -19.59
C GLY A 47 -4.96 -2.71 -18.69
N ARG A 48 -5.77 -3.65 -19.21
CA ARG A 48 -6.10 -4.89 -18.50
C ARG A 48 -4.85 -5.75 -18.29
N LYS A 49 -4.07 -6.06 -19.33
CA LYS A 49 -2.79 -6.77 -19.21
C LYS A 49 -1.80 -6.09 -18.25
N LEU A 50 -1.76 -4.76 -18.23
CA LEU A 50 -0.90 -3.99 -17.35
C LEU A 50 -1.37 -4.09 -15.88
N ALA A 51 -2.69 -4.05 -15.64
CA ALA A 51 -3.28 -4.27 -14.33
C ALA A 51 -3.10 -5.72 -13.85
N ASP A 52 -3.28 -6.71 -14.72
CA ASP A 52 -3.06 -8.13 -14.42
C ASP A 52 -1.59 -8.38 -14.03
N GLY A 53 -0.65 -7.81 -14.77
CA GLY A 53 0.78 -7.88 -14.45
C GLY A 53 1.16 -7.18 -13.14
N ALA A 54 0.59 -6.00 -12.87
CA ALA A 54 0.78 -5.30 -11.61
C ALA A 54 0.18 -6.08 -10.42
N ALA A 55 -1.00 -6.67 -10.59
CA ALA A 55 -1.63 -7.51 -9.56
C ALA A 55 -0.81 -8.78 -9.28
N ALA A 56 -0.28 -9.43 -10.32
CA ALA A 56 0.62 -10.58 -10.17
C ALA A 56 1.92 -10.21 -9.43
N ALA A 57 2.53 -9.06 -9.75
CA ALA A 57 3.72 -8.57 -9.06
C ALA A 57 3.45 -8.24 -7.58
N VAL A 58 2.32 -7.58 -7.28
CA VAL A 58 1.88 -7.31 -5.90
C VAL A 58 1.58 -8.62 -5.14
N HIS A 59 0.98 -9.62 -5.79
CA HIS A 59 0.75 -10.92 -5.17
C HIS A 59 2.07 -11.65 -4.85
N ALA A 60 3.03 -11.66 -5.78
CA ALA A 60 4.34 -12.29 -5.56
C ALA A 60 5.12 -11.58 -4.43
N ALA A 61 5.11 -10.24 -4.41
CA ALA A 61 5.74 -9.46 -3.35
C ALA A 61 5.07 -9.67 -1.98
N LYS A 62 3.73 -9.75 -1.94
CA LYS A 62 2.97 -10.10 -0.73
C LYS A 62 3.34 -11.48 -0.20
N GLU A 63 3.44 -12.48 -1.08
CA GLU A 63 3.70 -13.86 -0.63
C GLU A 63 5.14 -14.04 -0.15
N SER A 64 6.13 -13.54 -0.91
CA SER A 64 7.52 -13.55 -0.46
C SER A 64 7.75 -12.71 0.81
N GLY A 65 7.03 -11.60 0.96
CA GLY A 65 7.00 -10.83 2.21
C GLY A 65 6.38 -11.61 3.38
N ARG A 66 5.31 -12.36 3.13
CA ARG A 66 4.68 -13.24 4.14
C ARG A 66 5.63 -14.35 4.57
N GLU A 67 6.28 -15.05 3.64
CA GLU A 67 7.25 -16.12 3.93
C GLU A 67 8.40 -15.62 4.83
N GLN A 68 8.93 -14.43 4.54
CA GLN A 68 9.96 -13.79 5.38
C GLN A 68 9.43 -13.41 6.76
N ILE A 69 8.20 -12.91 6.88
CA ILE A 69 7.59 -12.57 8.17
C ILE A 69 7.28 -13.85 8.98
N GLU A 70 6.78 -14.90 8.36
CA GLU A 70 6.36 -16.15 9.01
C GLU A 70 7.55 -17.03 9.43
N SER A 71 8.70 -16.88 8.77
CA SER A 71 9.98 -17.48 9.23
C SER A 71 10.69 -16.67 10.33
N LEU A 72 10.32 -15.40 10.55
CA LEU A 72 10.91 -14.53 11.59
C LEU A 72 10.03 -14.35 12.84
N ILE A 73 8.72 -14.62 12.78
CA ILE A 73 7.78 -14.40 13.88
C ILE A 73 7.33 -15.74 14.51
N PRO A 74 7.67 -16.03 15.79
CA PRO A 74 7.31 -17.29 16.47
C PRO A 74 5.81 -17.55 16.70
N ASN A 75 4.93 -16.58 16.41
CA ASN A 75 3.49 -16.66 16.65
C ASN A 75 2.74 -15.78 15.64
N SER A 76 2.51 -16.29 14.42
CA SER A 76 2.03 -15.46 13.31
C SER A 76 0.55 -15.06 13.44
N ASP A 77 -0.28 -15.80 14.17
CA ASP A 77 -1.72 -15.51 14.32
C ASP A 77 -1.98 -14.27 15.18
N ALA A 78 -1.28 -14.12 16.31
CA ALA A 78 -1.37 -12.90 17.13
C ALA A 78 -0.95 -11.62 16.37
N THR A 79 -0.15 -11.76 15.31
CA THR A 79 0.20 -10.66 14.40
C THR A 79 -0.89 -10.39 13.37
N LYS A 80 -1.48 -11.45 12.77
CA LYS A 80 -2.63 -11.34 11.84
C LYS A 80 -3.81 -10.63 12.50
N GLU A 81 -4.14 -11.00 13.73
CA GLU A 81 -5.23 -10.41 14.53
C GLU A 81 -5.06 -8.89 14.68
N ARG A 82 -3.86 -8.45 15.08
CA ARG A 82 -3.52 -7.03 15.28
C ARG A 82 -3.57 -6.23 13.97
N VAL A 83 -3.04 -6.79 12.88
CA VAL A 83 -3.09 -6.16 11.55
C VAL A 83 -4.54 -6.04 11.08
N SER A 84 -5.35 -7.08 11.24
CA SER A 84 -6.78 -7.07 10.91
C SER A 84 -7.55 -5.97 11.65
N ALA A 85 -7.36 -5.86 12.97
CA ALA A 85 -7.99 -4.82 13.79
C ALA A 85 -7.58 -3.38 13.38
N LEU A 86 -6.30 -3.17 13.05
CA LEU A 86 -5.81 -1.89 12.53
C LEU A 86 -6.41 -1.54 11.16
N PHE A 87 -6.50 -2.51 10.25
CA PHE A 87 -7.17 -2.29 8.96
C PHE A 87 -8.67 -2.00 9.11
N GLY A 88 -9.37 -2.70 10.00
CA GLY A 88 -10.79 -2.45 10.30
C GLY A 88 -11.04 -1.02 10.79
N THR A 89 -10.32 -0.59 11.83
CA THR A 89 -10.46 0.78 12.38
C THR A 89 -10.14 1.88 11.38
N VAL A 90 -9.16 1.68 10.49
CA VAL A 90 -8.86 2.63 9.39
C VAL A 90 -9.98 2.67 8.33
N ILE A 91 -10.53 1.51 7.96
CA ILE A 91 -11.64 1.42 6.99
C ILE A 91 -12.90 2.08 7.53
N ASP A 92 -13.25 1.84 8.80
CA ASP A 92 -14.46 2.40 9.40
C ASP A 92 -14.33 3.91 9.67
N ALA A 93 -13.15 4.39 10.10
CA ALA A 93 -12.86 5.82 10.17
C ALA A 93 -12.95 6.51 8.79
N ALA A 94 -12.52 5.85 7.71
CA ALA A 94 -12.64 6.36 6.35
C ALA A 94 -14.10 6.38 5.85
N LYS A 95 -14.93 5.40 6.24
CA LYS A 95 -16.38 5.41 5.98
C LYS A 95 -17.04 6.58 6.70
N ASP A 96 -16.81 6.76 8.00
CA ASP A 96 -17.39 7.85 8.79
C ASP A 96 -16.98 9.23 8.25
N ALA A 97 -15.71 9.41 7.88
CA ALA A 97 -15.21 10.64 7.26
C ALA A 97 -15.85 10.93 5.88
N THR A 98 -16.35 9.89 5.19
CA THR A 98 -17.05 10.02 3.90
C THR A 98 -18.57 10.19 4.08
N ALA A 99 -19.16 9.55 5.09
CA ALA A 99 -20.59 9.63 5.42
C ALA A 99 -20.97 10.93 6.16
N LYS A 100 -19.99 11.64 6.72
CA LYS A 100 -20.15 12.94 7.39
C LYS A 100 -19.85 14.12 6.46
N ARG A 101 -20.17 14.00 5.17
CA ARG A 101 -19.83 14.96 4.11
C ARG A 101 -21.03 15.30 3.24
#